data_AF-A0A2E4EH09-F1
#
_entry.id   AF-A0A2E4EH09-F1
#
_cell.length_a   1.000
_cell.length_b   1.000
_cell.length_c   1.000
_cell.angle_alpha   90.00
_cell.angle_beta   90.00
_cell.angle_gamma   90.00
#
_symmetry.space_group_name_H-M   'P 1'
#
loop_
_entity.id
_entity.type
_entity.pdbx_description
1 polymer ?
#
loop_
_entity_poly.entity_id
_entity_poly.type
_entity_poly.pdbx_seq_one_letter_code
_entity_poly.pdbx_strand_id
1 'polypeptide(L)'
;METKKTFKKIEGANLLRGFARYGLLAIGLVTFLFSLVSGSEAYGGGISGIVQNSPNAIPWIALLIALFVAWKNELLGGSIILLLGITLVARSNFGGPNFFVVTFILTSLISLLGAFFLGSWYLRKNQLVK
;
A
#
# COMPACT_ATOMS: atom_id res chain seq x y z
N MET A 1 19.40 21.75 -23.41
CA MET A 1 19.70 21.11 -22.10
C MET A 1 18.44 20.85 -21.27
N GLU A 2 17.46 21.77 -21.32
CA GLU A 2 16.22 21.69 -20.54
C GLU A 2 15.33 20.47 -20.88
N THR A 3 15.18 20.13 -22.16
CA THR A 3 14.35 18.99 -22.63
C THR A 3 14.81 17.64 -22.07
N LYS A 4 16.12 17.39 -22.00
CA LYS A 4 16.68 16.14 -21.42
C LYS A 4 16.36 16.00 -19.93
N LYS A 5 16.34 17.12 -19.19
CA LYS A 5 16.02 17.15 -17.75
C LYS A 5 14.53 16.86 -17.52
N THR A 6 13.66 17.40 -18.36
CA THR A 6 12.22 17.15 -18.34
C THR A 6 11.89 15.68 -18.62
N PHE A 7 12.52 15.09 -19.64
CA PHE A 7 12.35 13.68 -20.00
C PHE A 7 12.71 12.73 -18.84
N LYS A 8 13.90 12.89 -18.24
CA LYS A 8 14.33 12.07 -17.10
C LYS A 8 13.39 12.14 -15.89
N LYS A 9 12.80 13.30 -15.62
CA LYS A 9 11.82 13.46 -14.54
C LYS A 9 10.52 12.69 -14.79
N ILE A 10 10.02 12.71 -16.03
CA ILE A 10 8.81 11.94 -16.41
C ILE A 10 9.08 10.45 -16.28
N GLU A 11 10.24 9.99 -16.75
CA GLU A 11 10.66 8.61 -16.65
C GLU A 11 10.74 8.15 -15.18
N GLY A 12 11.39 8.93 -14.32
CA GLY A 12 11.42 8.68 -12.88
C GLY A 12 10.04 8.63 -12.24
N ALA A 13 9.14 9.56 -12.61
CA ALA A 13 7.75 9.54 -12.13
C ALA A 13 6.97 8.31 -12.61
N ASN A 14 7.19 7.86 -13.85
CA ASN A 14 6.59 6.64 -14.39
C ASN A 14 7.09 5.39 -13.65
N LEU A 15 8.39 5.33 -13.35
CA LEU A 15 8.99 4.23 -12.60
C LEU A 15 8.43 4.15 -11.17
N LEU A 16 8.47 5.26 -10.41
CA LEU A 16 7.93 5.31 -9.04
C LEU A 16 6.48 4.85 -8.99
N ARG A 17 5.66 5.37 -9.91
CA ARG A 17 4.25 4.98 -10.04
C ARG A 17 4.09 3.51 -10.40
N GLY A 18 4.83 3.01 -11.37
CA GLY A 18 4.75 1.62 -11.81
C GLY A 18 5.06 0.65 -10.67
N PHE A 19 6.19 0.87 -9.99
CA PHE A 19 6.60 0.07 -8.83
C PHE A 19 5.56 0.13 -7.70
N ALA A 20 5.08 1.32 -7.34
CA ALA A 20 4.06 1.46 -6.30
C ALA A 20 2.77 0.73 -6.65
N ARG A 21 2.27 0.87 -7.89
CA ARG A 21 1.02 0.25 -8.32
C ARG A 21 1.05 -1.27 -8.25
N TYR A 22 2.04 -1.87 -8.90
CA TYR A 22 2.10 -3.32 -9.00
C TYR A 22 2.62 -3.97 -7.72
N GLY A 23 3.55 -3.30 -7.01
CA GLY A 23 4.01 -3.74 -5.69
C GLY A 23 2.87 -3.78 -4.67
N LEU A 24 2.08 -2.72 -4.56
CA LEU A 24 0.95 -2.68 -3.64
C LEU A 24 -0.19 -3.61 -4.06
N LEU A 25 -0.40 -3.82 -5.36
CA LEU A 25 -1.40 -4.79 -5.84
C LEU A 25 -1.02 -6.20 -5.41
N ALA A 26 0.24 -6.59 -5.63
CA ALA A 26 0.74 -7.90 -5.22
C ALA A 26 0.65 -8.09 -3.70
N ILE A 27 1.16 -7.11 -2.93
CA ILE A 27 1.10 -7.13 -1.46
C ILE A 27 -0.34 -7.23 -0.99
N GLY A 28 -1.23 -6.34 -1.47
CA GLY A 28 -2.61 -6.26 -1.03
C GLY A 28 -3.41 -7.51 -1.34
N LEU A 29 -3.24 -8.12 -2.53
CA LEU A 29 -3.92 -9.37 -2.87
C LEU A 29 -3.44 -10.53 -2.00
N VAL A 30 -2.12 -10.68 -1.83
CA VAL A 30 -1.54 -11.76 -1.03
C VAL A 30 -1.96 -11.63 0.43
N THR A 31 -1.86 -10.44 1.03
CA THR A 31 -2.21 -10.24 2.44
C THR A 31 -3.73 -10.33 2.67
N PHE A 32 -4.54 -9.85 1.73
CA PHE A 32 -5.99 -10.00 1.80
C PHE A 32 -6.40 -11.48 1.80
N LEU A 33 -5.94 -12.26 0.83
CA LEU A 33 -6.26 -13.69 0.77
C LEU A 33 -5.71 -14.46 1.98
N PHE A 34 -4.47 -14.18 2.37
CA PHE A 34 -3.86 -14.81 3.53
C PHE A 34 -4.67 -14.52 4.80
N SER A 35 -4.95 -13.25 5.09
CA SER A 35 -5.69 -12.84 6.29
C SER A 35 -7.12 -13.35 6.33
N LEU A 36 -7.74 -13.59 5.18
CA LEU A 36 -9.10 -14.14 5.07
C LEU A 36 -9.13 -15.63 5.47
N VAL A 37 -8.06 -16.37 5.21
CA VAL A 37 -7.99 -17.82 5.43
C VAL A 37 -7.26 -18.21 6.72
N SER A 38 -6.18 -17.51 7.07
CA SER A 38 -5.21 -17.95 8.09
C SER A 38 -5.76 -18.10 9.50
N GLY A 39 -6.88 -17.45 9.83
CA GLY A 39 -7.55 -17.57 11.14
C GLY A 39 -8.84 -18.39 11.10
N SER A 40 -9.25 -18.91 9.94
CA SER A 40 -10.54 -19.58 9.76
C SER A 40 -10.65 -20.91 10.53
N GLU A 41 -9.54 -21.62 10.73
CA GLU A 41 -9.50 -22.89 11.48
C GLU A 41 -9.89 -22.73 12.95
N ALA A 42 -9.57 -21.58 13.56
CA ALA A 42 -9.96 -21.27 14.94
C ALA A 42 -11.48 -21.15 15.12
N TYR A 43 -12.22 -20.98 14.02
CA TYR A 43 -13.69 -20.87 13.98
C TYR A 43 -14.37 -22.13 13.42
N GLY A 44 -13.69 -23.27 13.43
CA GLY A 44 -14.22 -24.54 12.91
C GLY A 44 -14.00 -24.77 11.41
N GLY A 45 -13.28 -23.88 10.73
CA GLY A 45 -12.89 -24.02 9.33
C GLY A 45 -14.03 -23.83 8.32
N GLY A 46 -13.75 -24.18 7.07
CA GLY A 46 -14.69 -24.05 5.95
C GLY A 46 -15.15 -22.61 5.69
N ILE A 47 -16.28 -22.48 4.98
CA ILE A 47 -16.85 -21.17 4.61
C ILE A 47 -17.26 -20.37 5.85
N SER A 48 -17.86 -21.02 6.86
CA SER A 48 -18.28 -20.34 8.09
C SER A 48 -17.08 -19.73 8.84
N GLY A 49 -15.97 -20.47 8.96
CA GLY A 49 -14.76 -19.97 9.58
C GLY A 49 -14.14 -18.81 8.79
N ILE A 50 -14.18 -18.85 7.46
CA ILE A 50 -13.73 -17.73 6.60
C ILE A 50 -14.55 -16.46 6.86
N VAL A 51 -15.88 -16.57 6.92
CA VAL A 51 -16.76 -15.41 7.17
C VAL A 51 -16.49 -14.81 8.54
N GLN A 52 -16.32 -15.65 9.57
CA GLN A 52 -16.02 -15.18 10.93
C GLN A 52 -14.63 -14.54 11.04
N ASN A 53 -13.64 -15.05 10.28
CA ASN A 53 -12.30 -14.49 10.24
C ASN A 53 -12.16 -13.25 9.33
N SER A 54 -13.18 -12.96 8.49
CA SER A 54 -13.14 -11.85 7.53
C SER A 54 -12.80 -10.46 8.09
N PRO A 55 -13.08 -10.10 9.37
CA PRO A 55 -12.61 -8.84 9.93
C PRO A 55 -11.09 -8.66 9.90
N ASN A 56 -10.32 -9.76 9.95
CA ASN A 56 -8.86 -9.71 9.82
C ASN A 56 -8.40 -9.27 8.41
N ALA A 57 -9.29 -9.37 7.42
CA ALA A 57 -9.04 -8.94 6.06
C ALA A 57 -9.29 -7.42 5.82
N ILE A 58 -9.92 -6.73 6.77
CA ILE A 58 -10.33 -5.32 6.66
C ILE A 58 -9.16 -4.37 6.29
N PRO A 59 -7.98 -4.44 6.96
CA PRO A 59 -6.89 -3.53 6.62
C PRO A 59 -6.39 -3.69 5.18
N TRP A 60 -6.46 -4.91 4.64
CA TRP A 60 -5.95 -5.23 3.31
C TRP A 60 -6.95 -4.89 2.21
N ILE A 61 -8.25 -5.07 2.44
CA ILE A 61 -9.26 -4.55 1.51
C ILE A 61 -9.24 -3.01 1.49
N ALA A 62 -9.03 -2.36 2.65
CA ALA A 62 -8.84 -0.91 2.72
C ALA A 62 -7.61 -0.47 1.92
N LEU A 63 -6.51 -1.22 1.98
CA LEU A 63 -5.32 -0.98 1.15
C LEU A 63 -5.63 -1.09 -0.35
N LEU A 64 -6.37 -2.12 -0.77
CA LEU A 64 -6.75 -2.32 -2.18
C LEU A 64 -7.68 -1.21 -2.69
N ILE A 65 -8.63 -0.74 -1.86
CA ILE A 65 -9.49 0.41 -2.19
C ILE A 65 -8.64 1.68 -2.32
N ALA A 66 -7.73 1.93 -1.38
CA ALA A 66 -6.83 3.08 -1.44
C ALA A 66 -5.91 3.04 -2.68
N LEU A 67 -5.45 1.86 -3.07
CA LEU A 67 -4.70 1.64 -4.31
C LEU A 67 -5.54 1.95 -5.56
N PHE A 68 -6.80 1.52 -5.58
CA PHE A 68 -7.73 1.87 -6.66
C PHE A 68 -7.89 3.39 -6.79
N VAL A 69 -8.01 4.11 -5.66
CA VAL A 69 -8.01 5.58 -5.64
C VAL A 69 -6.69 6.14 -6.19
N ALA A 70 -5.54 5.57 -5.78
CA ALA A 70 -4.21 6.00 -6.23
C ALA A 70 -3.99 5.81 -7.75
N TRP A 71 -4.70 4.87 -8.38
CA TRP A 71 -4.68 4.73 -9.84
C TRP A 71 -5.32 5.91 -10.57
N LYS A 72 -6.31 6.57 -9.95
CA LYS A 72 -7.00 7.73 -10.51
C LYS A 72 -6.39 9.05 -10.04
N ASN A 73 -5.97 9.12 -8.78
CA ASN A 73 -5.40 10.31 -8.16
C ASN A 73 -4.22 9.91 -7.26
N GLU A 74 -3.00 10.09 -7.76
CA GLU A 74 -1.76 9.71 -7.08
C GLU A 74 -1.57 10.44 -5.74
N LEU A 75 -1.98 11.71 -5.64
CA LEU A 75 -1.84 12.50 -4.41
C LEU A 75 -2.78 11.99 -3.32
N LEU A 76 -4.06 11.86 -3.62
CA LEU A 76 -5.07 11.44 -2.66
C LEU A 76 -4.83 9.99 -2.23
N GLY A 77 -4.71 9.08 -3.20
CA GLY A 77 -4.49 7.67 -2.90
C GLY A 77 -3.13 7.41 -2.23
N GLY A 78 -2.07 8.08 -2.69
CA GLY A 78 -0.75 8.00 -2.06
C GLY A 78 -0.75 8.45 -0.59
N SER A 79 -1.47 9.54 -0.29
CA SER A 79 -1.63 10.04 1.08
C SER A 79 -2.37 9.03 1.97
N ILE A 80 -3.48 8.47 1.48
CA ILE A 80 -4.25 7.46 2.23
C ILE A 80 -3.39 6.22 2.50
N ILE A 81 -2.67 5.72 1.49
CA ILE A 81 -1.82 4.52 1.62
C ILE A 81 -0.65 4.78 2.57
N LEU A 82 -0.02 5.95 2.50
CA LEU A 82 1.06 6.33 3.40
C LEU A 82 0.58 6.35 4.85
N LEU A 83 -0.54 7.01 5.12
CA LEU A 83 -1.14 7.09 6.45
C LEU A 83 -1.53 5.69 6.94
N LEU A 84 -2.21 4.90 6.12
CA LEU A 84 -2.58 3.52 6.44
C LEU A 84 -1.35 2.68 6.80
N GLY A 85 -0.29 2.73 5.99
CA GLY A 85 0.96 2.02 6.24
C GLY A 85 1.60 2.43 7.57
N ILE A 86 1.67 3.74 7.85
CA ILE A 86 2.23 4.26 9.12
C ILE A 86 1.39 3.77 10.30
N THR A 87 0.06 3.82 10.19
CA THR A 87 -0.84 3.30 11.22
C THR A 87 -0.65 1.80 11.45
N LEU A 88 -0.46 1.01 10.38
CA LEU A 88 -0.17 -0.42 10.49
C LEU A 88 1.19 -0.68 11.17
N VAL A 89 2.24 0.05 10.80
CA VAL A 89 3.55 -0.03 11.48
C VAL A 89 3.38 0.24 12.98
N ALA A 90 2.74 1.36 13.33
CA ALA A 90 2.54 1.77 14.71
C ALA A 90 1.75 0.72 15.51
N ARG A 91 0.58 0.32 15.00
CA ARG A 91 -0.33 -0.57 15.73
C ARG A 91 0.23 -1.99 15.88
N SER A 92 0.85 -2.53 14.83
CA SER A 92 1.30 -3.92 14.79
C SER A 92 2.66 -4.17 15.46
N ASN A 93 3.51 -3.15 15.58
CA ASN A 93 4.87 -3.32 16.13
C ASN A 93 5.15 -2.53 17.42
N PHE A 94 4.39 -1.46 17.68
CA PHE A 94 4.62 -0.60 18.86
C PHE A 94 3.40 -0.51 19.78
N GLY A 95 2.26 -1.09 19.39
CA GLY A 95 1.03 -1.10 20.18
C GLY A 95 0.83 -2.33 21.06
N GLY A 96 1.85 -3.19 21.20
CA GLY A 96 1.80 -4.45 21.94
C GLY A 96 3.16 -4.83 22.52
N PRO A 97 3.24 -5.96 23.24
CA PRO A 97 4.46 -6.37 23.95
C PRO A 97 5.57 -6.90 23.03
N ASN A 98 5.24 -7.25 21.79
CA ASN A 98 6.14 -7.92 20.86
C ASN A 98 6.40 -7.06 19.63
N PHE A 99 7.64 -7.09 19.14
CA PHE A 99 8.05 -6.49 17.87
C PHE A 99 8.22 -7.59 16.81
N PHE A 100 7.48 -7.50 15.71
CA PHE A 100 7.46 -8.53 14.66
C PHE A 100 8.17 -8.02 13.42
N VAL A 101 9.46 -8.35 13.26
CA VAL A 101 10.33 -7.85 12.18
C VAL A 101 9.70 -8.02 10.78
N VAL A 102 9.09 -9.18 10.49
CA VAL A 102 8.45 -9.43 9.19
C VAL A 102 7.27 -8.49 8.95
N THR A 103 6.40 -8.33 9.95
CA THR A 103 5.26 -7.40 9.91
C THR A 103 5.74 -5.96 9.80
N PHE A 104 6.81 -5.58 10.50
CA PHE A 104 7.43 -4.26 10.41
C PHE A 104 7.93 -3.96 9.00
N ILE A 105 8.66 -4.89 8.37
CA ILE A 105 9.15 -4.73 6.99
C ILE A 105 7.98 -4.59 6.02
N LEU A 106 6.98 -5.47 6.10
CA LEU A 106 5.81 -5.45 5.22
C LEU A 106 5.04 -4.12 5.32
N THR A 107 4.74 -3.68 6.55
CA THR A 107 3.97 -2.46 6.79
C THR A 107 4.77 -1.19 6.44
N SER A 108 6.08 -1.20 6.68
CA SER A 108 6.97 -0.11 6.24
C SER A 108 7.09 -0.03 4.72
N LEU A 109 7.10 -1.17 4.03
CA LEU A 109 7.10 -1.22 2.57
C LEU A 109 5.81 -0.61 2.00
N ILE A 110 4.66 -0.83 2.64
CA ILE A 110 3.40 -0.18 2.26
C ILE A 110 3.52 1.34 2.38
N SER A 111 4.06 1.86 3.49
CA SER A 111 4.31 3.30 3.67
C SER A 111 5.24 3.86 2.59
N LEU A 112 6.34 3.16 2.29
CA LEU A 112 7.30 3.57 1.27
C LEU A 112 6.66 3.64 -0.12
N LEU A 113 5.85 2.65 -0.50
CA LEU A 113 5.14 2.64 -1.78
C LEU A 113 4.05 3.73 -1.83
N GLY A 114 3.41 4.07 -0.71
CA GLY A 114 2.56 5.26 -0.58
C GLY A 114 3.33 6.55 -0.88
N ALA A 115 4.54 6.69 -0.32
CA ALA A 115 5.41 7.84 -0.59
C ALA A 115 5.86 7.90 -2.06
N PHE A 116 6.02 6.76 -2.75
CA PHE A 116 6.34 6.75 -4.18
C PHE A 116 5.24 7.37 -5.04
N PHE A 117 3.96 7.22 -4.68
CA PHE A 117 2.87 7.93 -5.35
C PHE A 117 2.99 9.46 -5.18
N LEU A 118 3.32 9.92 -3.97
CA LEU A 118 3.53 11.35 -3.69
C LEU A 118 4.73 11.89 -4.47
N GLY A 119 5.82 11.13 -4.54
CA GLY A 119 7.00 11.46 -5.34
C GLY A 119 6.70 11.54 -6.84
N SER A 120 5.96 10.56 -7.39
CA SER A 120 5.50 10.59 -8.78
C SER A 120 4.65 11.82 -9.06
N TRP A 121 3.67 12.12 -8.20
CA TRP A 121 2.80 13.28 -8.34
C TRP A 121 3.59 14.59 -8.34
N TYR A 122 4.51 14.75 -7.38
CA TYR A 122 5.35 15.95 -7.27
C TYR A 122 6.20 16.18 -8.53
N LEU A 123 6.82 15.11 -9.06
CA LEU A 123 7.63 15.18 -10.27
C LEU A 123 6.82 15.59 -11.51
N ARG A 124 5.55 15.17 -11.60
CA ARG A 124 4.64 15.51 -12.71
C ARG A 124 4.03 16.91 -12.59
N LYS A 125 3.60 17.31 -11.39
CA LYS A 125 3.00 18.64 -11.15
C LYS A 125 3.90 19.75 -11.66
N ASN A 126 5.21 19.64 -11.40
CA ASN A 126 6.20 20.64 -11.81
C ASN A 126 6.43 20.74 -13.33
N GLN A 127 5.76 19.90 -14.14
CA GLN A 127 5.84 19.96 -15.59
C GLN A 127 4.56 20.47 -16.26
N LEU A 128 3.43 20.45 -15.56
CA LEU A 128 2.15 20.98 -16.06
C LEU A 128 2.01 22.50 -15.84
N VAL A 129 2.92 23.10 -15.07
CA VAL A 129 2.92 24.54 -14.72
C VAL A 129 4.05 25.29 -15.47
N LYS A 130 4.53 24.73 -16.58
CA LYS A 130 5.41 25.41 -17.54
C LYS A 130 4.69 25.50 -18.87
#